data_AF-A0A3P7LMK3-F1
#
_entry.id   AF-A0A3P7LMK3-F1
#
_cell.length_a   1.000
_cell.length_b   1.000
_cell.length_c   1.000
_cell.angle_alpha   90.00
_cell.angle_beta   90.00
_cell.angle_gamma   90.00
#
_symmetry.space_group_name_H-M   'P 1'
#
loop_
_entity.id
_entity.type
_entity.pdbx_description
1 polymer ?
#
loop_
_entity_poly.entity_id
_entity_poly.type
_entity_poly.pdbx_seq_one_letter_code
_entity_poly.pdbx_strand_id
1 'polypeptide(L)'
;MIVLCWGPGMCTNIHDHSGSHCFVKMLEGELRETRFAFPEENSSIGPLAKIGESTMSLNDVSYMSDQLGLHRMENPSHSENAVSLHVYSPAYDKCYLFDQRTKICVSAGSGQRHVSKVTFWSRYGKLSDTTDVPFDRIQTSSRRG
;
A
#
# COMPACT_ATOMS: atom_id res chain seq x y z
N MET A 1 9.57 7.62 7.97
CA MET A 1 10.22 7.10 6.74
C MET A 1 10.29 5.59 6.84
N ILE A 2 9.94 4.89 5.78
CA ILE A 2 9.89 3.42 5.71
C ILE A 2 10.38 2.97 4.33
N VAL A 3 10.92 1.75 4.24
CA VAL A 3 11.24 1.11 2.95
C VAL A 3 10.27 -0.04 2.74
N LEU A 4 9.67 -0.11 1.56
CA LEU A 4 8.80 -1.22 1.16
C LEU A 4 9.53 -2.07 0.12
N CYS A 5 9.49 -3.38 0.33
CA CYS A 5 10.05 -4.38 -0.57
C CYS A 5 8.91 -5.15 -1.22
N TRP A 6 8.93 -5.23 -2.55
CA TRP A 6 7.84 -5.76 -3.36
C TRP A 6 8.35 -6.98 -4.12
N GLY A 7 7.85 -8.16 -3.76
CA GLY A 7 8.06 -9.36 -4.55
C GLY A 7 7.33 -9.30 -5.90
N PRO A 8 7.57 -10.25 -6.80
CA PRO A 8 6.93 -10.25 -8.11
C PRO A 8 5.41 -10.36 -7.99
N GLY A 9 4.69 -9.48 -8.68
CA GLY A 9 3.21 -9.41 -8.69
C GLY A 9 2.57 -8.94 -7.37
N MET A 10 3.35 -8.51 -6.38
CA MET A 10 2.78 -7.98 -5.14
C MET A 10 2.05 -6.65 -5.40
N CYS A 11 0.88 -6.49 -4.77
CA CYS A 11 0.11 -5.26 -4.82
C CYS A 11 -0.46 -4.91 -3.44
N THR A 12 -0.70 -3.62 -3.22
CA THR A 12 -1.47 -3.17 -2.06
C THR A 12 -2.96 -3.31 -2.32
N ASN A 13 -3.75 -3.26 -1.24
CA ASN A 13 -5.15 -2.88 -1.36
C ASN A 13 -5.28 -1.42 -1.82
N ILE A 14 -6.47 -1.04 -2.28
CA ILE A 14 -6.78 0.37 -2.51
C ILE A 14 -6.95 1.04 -1.16
N HIS A 15 -6.21 2.11 -0.90
CA HIS A 15 -6.17 2.76 0.41
C HIS A 15 -5.99 4.27 0.34
N ASP A 16 -6.25 4.91 1.48
CA ASP A 16 -6.01 6.33 1.73
C ASP A 16 -4.75 6.57 2.58
N HIS A 17 -4.47 7.85 2.86
CA HIS A 17 -3.31 8.31 3.62
C HIS A 17 -3.67 8.96 4.95
N SER A 18 -4.94 8.89 5.37
CA SER A 18 -5.42 9.34 6.69
C SER A 18 -4.95 10.76 7.07
N GLY A 19 -5.10 11.69 6.13
CA GLY A 19 -4.76 13.10 6.28
C GLY A 19 -3.26 13.41 6.17
N SER A 20 -2.44 12.45 5.76
CA SER A 20 -0.99 12.61 5.66
C SER A 20 -0.50 12.80 4.22
N HIS A 21 0.63 13.48 4.08
CA HIS A 21 1.37 13.59 2.83
C HIS A 21 2.25 12.34 2.65
N CYS A 22 2.22 11.73 1.47
CA CYS A 22 3.03 10.58 1.10
C CYS A 22 3.94 10.91 -0.07
N PHE A 23 5.23 10.66 0.11
CA PHE A 23 6.22 10.71 -0.96
C PHE A 23 6.78 9.31 -1.17
N VAL A 24 6.83 8.87 -2.43
CA VAL A 24 7.41 7.59 -2.80
C VAL A 24 8.57 7.84 -3.73
N LYS A 25 9.75 7.31 -3.40
CA LYS A 25 10.91 7.29 -4.29
C LYS A 25 11.26 5.87 -4.67
N MET A 26 11.40 5.60 -5.97
CA MET A 26 11.88 4.30 -6.45
C MET A 26 13.37 4.13 -6.21
N LEU A 27 13.73 3.00 -5.57
CA LEU A 27 15.10 2.61 -5.26
C LEU A 27 15.60 1.46 -6.13
N GLU A 28 14.70 0.55 -6.54
CA GLU A 28 15.00 -0.60 -7.39
C GLU A 28 13.73 -1.06 -8.10
N GLY A 29 13.87 -1.57 -9.34
CA GLY A 29 12.75 -2.05 -10.13
C GLY A 29 11.79 -0.94 -10.57
N GLU A 30 10.51 -1.28 -10.66
CA GLU A 30 9.43 -0.40 -11.12
C GLU A 30 8.17 -0.65 -10.29
N LEU A 31 7.38 0.40 -10.06
CA LEU A 31 6.05 0.29 -9.49
C LEU A 31 5.01 0.97 -10.37
N ARG A 32 3.83 0.36 -10.47
CA ARG A 32 2.65 0.97 -11.07
C ARG A 32 1.75 1.52 -9.97
N GLU A 33 1.42 2.81 -10.07
CA GLU A 33 0.43 3.48 -9.23
C GLU A 33 -0.87 3.65 -10.03
N THR A 34 -1.96 3.07 -9.53
CA THR A 34 -3.32 3.33 -10.03
C THR A 34 -4.06 4.21 -9.04
N ARG A 35 -4.62 5.33 -9.50
CA ARG A 35 -5.40 6.26 -8.68
C ARG A 35 -6.90 6.08 -8.89
N PHE A 36 -7.67 6.23 -7.83
CA PHE A 36 -9.12 6.13 -7.83
C PHE A 36 -9.77 7.35 -7.16
N ALA A 37 -10.95 7.75 -7.62
CA ALA A 37 -11.74 8.77 -6.94
C ALA A 37 -12.29 8.21 -5.60
N PHE A 38 -12.46 9.08 -4.61
CA PHE A 38 -13.23 8.74 -3.43
C PHE A 38 -14.69 8.46 -3.83
N PRO A 39 -15.37 7.50 -3.16
CA PRO A 39 -16.77 7.24 -3.40
C PRO A 39 -17.63 8.41 -2.88
N GLU A 40 -18.66 8.79 -3.65
CA GLU A 40 -19.64 9.79 -3.22
C GLU A 40 -20.55 9.22 -2.14
N GLU A 41 -20.93 10.06 -1.17
CA GLU A 41 -21.95 9.72 -0.17
C GLU A 41 -23.27 9.43 -0.89
N ASN A 42 -23.80 8.21 -0.72
CA ASN A 42 -24.99 7.66 -1.40
C ASN A 42 -24.80 7.13 -2.83
N SER A 43 -23.56 6.91 -3.27
CA SER A 43 -23.34 6.19 -4.54
C SER A 43 -23.83 4.74 -4.45
N SER A 44 -24.44 4.25 -5.53
CA SER A 44 -24.82 2.85 -5.66
C SER A 44 -23.59 1.94 -5.62
N ILE A 45 -23.78 0.72 -5.10
CA ILE A 45 -22.75 -0.33 -5.11
C ILE A 45 -22.26 -0.51 -6.56
N GLY A 46 -20.95 -0.39 -6.76
CA GLY A 46 -20.34 -0.49 -8.08
C GLY A 46 -18.84 -0.25 -7.99
N PRO A 47 -18.11 -0.29 -9.12
CA PRO A 47 -16.66 -0.23 -9.08
C PRO A 47 -16.12 1.17 -8.78
N LEU A 48 -14.99 1.25 -8.06
CA LEU A 48 -14.27 2.52 -7.89
C LEU A 48 -13.83 3.09 -9.25
N ALA A 49 -14.03 4.39 -9.43
CA ALA A 49 -13.67 5.07 -10.66
C ALA A 49 -12.14 5.28 -10.70
N LYS A 50 -11.46 4.64 -11.66
CA LYS A 50 -10.04 4.89 -11.95
C LYS A 50 -9.90 6.29 -12.55
N ILE A 51 -9.07 7.13 -11.94
CA ILE A 51 -8.83 8.52 -12.36
C ILE A 51 -7.44 8.71 -12.98
N GLY A 52 -6.54 7.74 -12.81
CA GLY A 52 -5.21 7.80 -13.40
C GLY A 52 -4.42 6.53 -13.17
N GLU A 53 -3.36 6.39 -13.94
CA GLU A 53 -2.34 5.36 -13.77
C GLU A 53 -1.00 5.92 -14.23
N SER A 54 0.03 5.60 -13.48
CA SER A 54 1.39 5.98 -13.82
C SER A 54 2.35 4.88 -13.39
N THR A 55 3.47 4.82 -14.07
CA THR A 55 4.55 3.89 -13.81
C THR A 55 5.75 4.70 -13.33
N MET A 56 6.34 4.30 -12.21
CA MET A 56 7.52 4.92 -11.63
C MET A 56 8.71 3.98 -11.82
N SER A 57 9.69 4.43 -12.60
CA SER A 57 10.93 3.71 -12.84
C SER A 57 12.00 4.13 -11.81
N LEU A 58 13.19 3.53 -11.91
CA LEU A 58 14.30 3.80 -11.01
C LEU A 58 14.56 5.31 -10.83
N ASN A 59 14.68 5.74 -9.58
CA ASN A 59 14.88 7.12 -9.13
C ASN A 59 13.71 8.08 -9.23
N ASP A 60 12.61 7.71 -9.87
CA ASP A 60 11.41 8.54 -9.92
C ASP A 60 10.85 8.80 -8.53
N VAL A 61 10.14 9.93 -8.41
CA VAL A 61 9.46 10.36 -7.19
C VAL A 61 8.01 10.65 -7.51
N SER A 62 7.11 10.08 -6.72
CA SER A 62 5.68 10.43 -6.75
C SER A 62 5.22 11.01 -5.42
N TYR A 63 4.08 11.69 -5.51
CA TYR A 63 3.41 12.32 -4.39
C TYR A 63 1.94 11.92 -4.36
N MET A 64 1.46 11.62 -3.16
CA MET A 64 0.07 11.29 -2.88
C MET A 64 -0.42 11.94 -1.58
N SER A 65 -1.70 12.30 -1.56
CA SER A 65 -2.45 12.73 -0.38
C SER A 65 -3.94 12.50 -0.63
N ASP A 66 -4.77 12.56 0.41
CA ASP A 66 -6.22 12.35 0.26
C ASP A 66 -6.91 13.39 -0.64
N GLN A 67 -6.26 14.54 -0.90
CA GLN A 67 -6.76 15.52 -1.88
C GLN A 67 -6.66 15.02 -3.32
N LEU A 68 -5.80 14.04 -3.59
CA LEU A 68 -5.55 13.47 -4.92
C LEU A 68 -6.34 12.17 -5.17
N GLY A 69 -7.06 11.67 -4.16
CA GLY A 69 -7.86 10.45 -4.25
C GLY A 69 -7.30 9.29 -3.42
N LEU A 70 -7.65 8.08 -3.85
CA LEU A 70 -7.17 6.81 -3.33
C LEU A 70 -6.13 6.24 -4.30
N HIS A 71 -5.28 5.32 -3.84
CA HIS A 71 -4.40 4.61 -4.78
C HIS A 71 -4.18 3.13 -4.45
N ARG A 72 -3.71 2.40 -5.44
CA ARG A 72 -3.09 1.08 -5.33
C ARG A 72 -1.71 1.16 -5.95
N MET A 73 -0.73 0.59 -5.25
CA MET A 73 0.62 0.41 -5.77
C MET A 73 0.88 -1.08 -5.98
N GLU A 74 1.53 -1.41 -7.09
CA GLU A 74 1.87 -2.80 -7.42
C GLU A 74 3.22 -2.90 -8.12
N ASN A 75 3.91 -4.02 -7.90
CA ASN A 75 5.03 -4.43 -8.72
C ASN A 75 4.46 -5.17 -9.95
N PRO A 76 4.50 -4.56 -11.16
CA PRO A 76 3.96 -5.19 -12.36
C PRO A 76 4.83 -6.35 -12.86
N SER A 77 6.06 -6.49 -12.36
CA SER A 77 6.96 -7.56 -12.77
C SER A 77 6.54 -8.90 -12.16
N HIS A 78 6.61 -9.96 -12.97
CA HIS A 78 6.38 -11.34 -12.55
C HIS A 78 7.69 -12.11 -12.29
N SER A 79 8.86 -11.49 -12.50
CA SER A 79 10.17 -12.10 -12.26
C SER A 79 11.08 -11.28 -11.35
N GLU A 80 10.94 -9.96 -11.37
CA GLU A 80 11.84 -9.03 -10.66
C GLU A 80 11.20 -8.47 -9.40
N ASN A 81 12.05 -8.20 -8.39
CA ASN A 81 11.65 -7.46 -7.20
C ASN A 81 11.66 -5.94 -7.48
N ALA A 82 10.97 -5.18 -6.62
CA ALA A 82 11.07 -3.74 -6.58
C ALA A 82 11.24 -3.25 -5.14
N VAL A 83 11.85 -2.08 -4.98
CA VAL A 83 12.07 -1.43 -3.68
C VAL A 83 11.74 0.05 -3.77
N SER A 84 10.97 0.54 -2.81
CA SER A 84 10.58 1.94 -2.72
C SER A 84 10.80 2.53 -1.33
N LEU A 85 11.18 3.81 -1.29
CA LEU A 85 11.29 4.60 -0.08
C LEU A 85 10.04 5.45 0.10
N HIS A 86 9.38 5.33 1.25
CA HIS A 86 8.18 6.08 1.58
C HIS A 86 8.42 7.06 2.75
N VAL A 87 7.96 8.30 2.59
CA VAL A 87 7.95 9.32 3.64
C VAL A 87 6.52 9.79 3.87
N TYR A 88 6.03 9.63 5.10
CA TYR A 88 4.72 10.10 5.53
C TYR A 88 4.87 11.28 6.50
N SER A 89 4.10 12.35 6.29
CA SER A 89 4.07 13.53 7.16
C SER A 89 2.65 14.11 7.27
N PRO A 90 2.03 14.17 8.47
CA PRO A 90 2.50 13.54 9.71
C PRO A 90 2.57 12.01 9.59
N ALA A 91 3.15 11.35 10.59
CA ALA A 91 3.12 9.89 10.66
C ALA A 91 1.72 9.41 11.10
N TYR A 92 1.28 8.28 10.55
CA TYR A 92 0.05 7.60 10.94
C TYR A 92 0.28 6.10 11.10
N ASP A 93 -0.57 5.44 11.88
CA ASP A 93 -0.52 4.00 12.16
C ASP A 93 -1.72 3.23 11.59
N LYS A 94 -2.65 3.95 10.96
CA LYS A 94 -3.96 3.46 10.51
C LYS A 94 -4.31 4.06 9.16
N CYS A 95 -4.80 3.24 8.25
CA CYS A 95 -5.40 3.70 6.99
C CYS A 95 -6.69 2.94 6.69
N TYR A 96 -7.52 3.49 5.81
CA TYR A 96 -8.75 2.85 5.38
C TYR A 96 -8.54 2.08 4.07
N LEU A 97 -9.15 0.90 3.99
CA LEU A 97 -9.10 0.05 2.79
C LEU A 97 -10.43 0.10 2.05
N PHE A 98 -10.35 0.06 0.72
CA PHE A 98 -11.52 0.16 -0.14
C PHE A 98 -11.59 -1.03 -1.09
N ASP A 99 -12.79 -1.59 -1.26
CA ASP A 99 -13.04 -2.65 -2.23
C ASP A 99 -13.28 -2.06 -3.62
N GLN A 100 -12.52 -2.55 -4.60
CA GLN A 100 -12.57 -2.03 -5.97
C GLN A 100 -13.92 -2.25 -6.64
N ARG A 101 -14.65 -3.32 -6.33
CA ARG A 101 -15.87 -3.73 -7.05
C ARG A 101 -17.13 -3.09 -6.48
N THR A 102 -17.11 -2.74 -5.20
CA THR A 102 -18.30 -2.30 -4.47
C THR A 102 -18.23 -0.85 -4.03
N LYS A 103 -17.06 -0.19 -4.09
CA LYS A 103 -16.75 1.14 -3.49
C LYS A 103 -16.84 1.18 -1.97
N ILE A 104 -17.20 0.06 -1.34
CA ILE A 104 -17.38 -0.02 0.10
C ILE A 104 -16.00 0.07 0.75
N CYS A 105 -15.82 1.02 1.68
CA CYS A 105 -14.76 0.89 2.68
C CYS A 105 -15.04 -0.44 3.38
N VAL A 106 -14.22 -1.47 3.13
CA VAL A 106 -14.53 -2.84 3.54
C VAL A 106 -14.86 -2.78 5.04
N SER A 107 -15.91 -3.45 5.51
CA SER A 107 -16.26 -3.49 6.93
C SER A 107 -16.51 -4.95 7.28
N ALA A 108 -15.77 -5.49 8.24
CA ALA A 108 -16.16 -6.75 8.86
C ALA A 108 -17.36 -6.49 9.80
N GLY A 109 -18.56 -6.41 9.22
CA GLY A 109 -19.82 -6.27 9.95
C GLY A 109 -20.23 -4.83 10.27
N SER A 110 -21.45 -4.48 9.86
CA SER A 110 -22.29 -3.38 10.38
C SER A 110 -21.57 -2.08 10.82
N GLY A 111 -21.17 -1.24 9.86
CA GLY A 111 -21.04 0.21 10.09
C GLY A 111 -19.69 0.74 10.57
N GLN A 112 -18.67 -0.11 10.73
CA GLN A 112 -17.31 0.31 11.08
C GLN A 112 -16.42 0.27 9.82
N ARG A 113 -15.86 1.42 9.40
CA ARG A 113 -14.86 1.49 8.31
C ARG A 113 -13.66 0.60 8.69
N HIS A 114 -13.27 -0.39 7.87
CA HIS A 114 -12.11 -1.24 8.18
C HIS A 114 -10.84 -0.40 8.14
N VAL A 115 -10.27 -0.26 9.34
CA VAL A 115 -9.00 0.38 9.57
C VAL A 115 -7.92 -0.71 9.52
N SER A 116 -7.03 -0.61 8.53
CA SER A 116 -5.82 -1.40 8.52
C SER A 116 -4.80 -0.77 9.47
N LYS A 117 -4.38 -1.51 10.49
CA LYS A 117 -3.24 -1.12 11.31
C LYS A 117 -1.96 -1.41 10.55
N VAL A 118 -1.14 -0.39 10.33
CA VAL A 118 0.16 -0.55 9.68
C VAL A 118 1.10 -1.25 10.66
N THR A 119 1.62 -2.41 10.27
CA THR A 119 2.65 -3.15 11.01
C THR A 119 4.00 -3.03 10.32
N PHE A 120 5.07 -3.26 11.07
CA PHE A 120 6.43 -3.16 10.57
C PHE A 120 7.11 -4.52 10.63
N TRP A 121 7.54 -5.03 9.48
CA TRP A 121 8.32 -6.27 9.40
C TRP A 121 9.67 -6.15 10.13
N SER A 122 10.29 -4.97 10.03
CA SER A 122 11.53 -4.64 10.72
C SER A 122 11.57 -3.15 11.08
N ARG A 123 12.39 -2.81 12.07
CA ARG A 123 12.69 -1.43 12.47
C ARG A 123 14.19 -1.27 12.65
N TYR A 124 14.77 -0.24 12.04
CA TYR A 124 16.21 0.07 12.15
C TYR A 124 17.14 -1.12 11.81
N GLY A 125 16.76 -1.92 10.82
CA GLY A 125 17.53 -3.11 10.40
C GLY A 125 17.39 -4.33 11.30
N LYS A 126 16.54 -4.28 12.34
CA LYS A 126 16.23 -5.42 13.20
C LYS A 126 14.81 -5.90 12.94
N LEU A 127 14.64 -7.20 12.78
CA LEU A 127 13.31 -7.81 12.63
C LEU A 127 12.46 -7.54 13.88
N SER A 128 11.18 -7.29 13.66
CA SER A 128 10.23 -7.15 14.77
C SER A 128 10.02 -8.50 15.45
N ASP A 129 9.77 -8.49 16.76
CA ASP A 129 9.50 -9.70 17.53
C ASP A 129 8.19 -10.36 17.05
N THR A 130 8.12 -11.70 17.12
CA THR A 130 7.07 -12.52 16.50
C THR A 130 5.65 -12.24 16.98
N THR A 131 5.48 -11.51 18.08
CA THR A 131 4.17 -11.11 18.60
C THR A 131 3.52 -9.97 17.82
N ASP A 132 4.28 -9.24 17.00
CA ASP A 132 3.80 -8.05 16.28
C ASP A 132 3.51 -8.28 14.78
N VAL A 133 3.76 -9.49 14.27
CA VAL A 133 3.50 -9.85 12.86
C VAL A 133 2.55 -11.04 12.78
N PRO A 134 1.32 -10.87 12.25
CA PRO A 134 0.27 -11.90 12.27
C PRO A 134 0.46 -13.01 11.21
N PHE A 135 1.62 -13.04 10.53
CA PHE A 135 1.90 -13.99 9.47
C PHE A 135 3.12 -14.83 9.81
N ASP A 136 3.06 -16.12 9.50
CA ASP A 136 4.20 -17.02 9.60
C ASP A 136 5.36 -16.50 8.75
N ARG A 137 6.57 -16.61 9.31
CA ARG A 137 7.78 -16.23 8.58
C ARG A 137 7.85 -17.06 7.30
N ILE A 138 7.94 -16.40 6.14
CA ILE A 138 8.34 -17.06 4.90
C ILE A 138 9.71 -17.69 5.18
N GLN A 139 9.75 -19.03 5.26
CA GLN A 139 11.00 -19.75 5.42
C GLN A 139 11.83 -19.51 4.16
N THR A 140 12.75 -18.55 4.22
CA THR A 140 13.81 -18.45 3.23
C THR A 140 14.61 -19.74 3.36
N SER A 141 14.54 -20.61 2.35
CA SER A 141 15.37 -21.81 2.26
C SER A 141 16.82 -21.41 2.01
N SER A 142 17.46 -20.74 2.96
CA SER A 142 18.92 -20.72 3.07
C SER A 142 19.32 -21.86 4.01
N ARG A 143 19.09 -23.10 3.59
CA ARG A 143 19.93 -24.19 4.09
C ARG A 143 21.30 -23.97 3.46
N ARG A 144 22.17 -23.30 4.21
CA ARG A 144 23.61 -23.53 4.09
C ARG A 144 23.85 -24.97 4.54
N GLY A 145 24.42 -25.77 3.66
CA GLY A 145 24.79 -27.16 3.85
C GLY A 145 25.21 -27.74 2.52
#